data_AF-A0A7W1QNK1-F1
#
_entry.id   AF-A0A7W1QNK1-F1
#
_cell.length_a   1.000
_cell.length_b   1.000
_cell.length_c   1.000
_cell.angle_alpha   90.00
_cell.angle_beta   90.00
_cell.angle_gamma   90.00
#
_symmetry.space_group_name_H-M   'P 1'
#
loop_
_entity.id
_entity.type
_entity.pdbx_description
1 polymer ?
#
loop_
_entity_poly.entity_id
_entity_poly.type
_entity_poly.pdbx_seq_one_letter_code
_entity_poly.pdbx_strand_id
1 'polypeptide(L)'
;MKLLDVKTVRFALVVEKAGTPQVYTLWQTPKADRHFQSLLKKSRVMTIQETESGTDYGIAEFCERRGATYLVFPKSLKRFLQNRVVGINWDLVQS
;
A
#
# COMPACT_ATOMS: atom_id res chain seq x y z
N MET A 1 -21.85 18.42 0.66
CA MET A 1 -21.04 17.21 0.43
C MET A 1 -20.50 16.74 1.77
N LYS A 2 -20.92 15.56 2.27
CA LYS A 2 -20.26 14.95 3.42
C LYS A 2 -18.88 14.49 2.95
N LEU A 3 -17.83 15.16 3.43
CA LEU A 3 -16.48 14.58 3.42
C LEU A 3 -16.63 13.25 4.17
N LEU A 4 -16.57 12.13 3.45
CA LEU A 4 -16.45 10.83 4.08
C LEU A 4 -15.23 10.95 5.00
N ASP A 5 -15.41 10.77 6.31
CA ASP A 5 -14.32 10.72 7.28
C ASP A 5 -13.41 9.54 6.87
N VAL A 6 -12.45 9.81 6.00
CA VAL A 6 -11.46 8.83 5.59
C VAL A 6 -10.59 8.62 6.81
N LYS A 7 -10.86 7.54 7.54
CA LYS A 7 -10.10 7.16 8.73
C LYS A 7 -8.64 7.03 8.34
N THR A 8 -7.77 7.73 9.07
CA THR A 8 -6.34 7.69 8.84
C THR A 8 -5.69 6.70 9.78
N VAL A 9 -4.67 6.00 9.29
CA VAL A 9 -3.86 5.06 10.09
C VAL A 9 -2.39 5.36 9.84
N ARG A 10 -1.56 5.32 10.88
CA ARG A 10 -0.12 5.50 10.73
C ARG A 10 0.52 4.25 10.12
N PHE A 11 1.46 4.44 9.20
CA PHE A 11 2.19 3.35 8.55
C PHE A 11 2.81 2.36 9.55
N ALA A 12 3.44 2.87 10.61
CA ALA A 12 4.03 2.04 11.67
C ALA A 12 3.04 1.04 12.28
N LEU A 13 1.77 1.42 12.48
CA LEU A 13 0.74 0.52 12.99
C LEU A 13 0.42 -0.58 11.98
N VAL A 14 0.41 -0.26 10.69
CA VAL A 14 0.21 -1.25 9.64
C VAL A 14 1.37 -2.25 9.64
N VAL A 15 2.61 -1.78 9.73
CA VAL A 15 3.80 -2.64 9.81
C VAL A 15 3.76 -3.53 11.04
N GLU A 16 3.37 -3.01 12.21
CA GLU A 16 3.25 -3.78 13.45
C GLU A 16 2.22 -4.92 13.31
N LYS A 17 1.08 -4.67 12.68
CA LYS A 17 0.00 -5.68 12.55
C LYS A 17 0.20 -6.62 11.37
N ALA A 18 0.64 -6.10 10.23
CA ALA A 18 0.73 -6.81 8.97
C ALA A 18 2.15 -7.36 8.67
N GLY A 19 3.15 -6.95 9.44
CA GLY A 19 4.57 -7.27 9.27
C GLY A 19 5.29 -6.28 8.36
N THR A 20 6.61 -6.43 8.30
CA THR A 20 7.51 -5.61 7.48
C THR A 20 7.18 -5.80 5.99
N PRO A 21 6.79 -4.73 5.27
CA PRO A 21 6.54 -4.83 3.84
C PRO A 21 7.84 -4.86 3.03
N GLN A 22 7.76 -5.42 1.84
CA GLN A 22 8.82 -5.39 0.83
C GLN A 22 8.40 -4.56 -0.37
N VAL A 23 9.35 -3.84 -0.97
CA VAL A 23 9.12 -3.14 -2.24
C VAL A 23 8.91 -4.17 -3.35
N TYR A 24 7.83 -4.03 -4.11
CA TYR A 24 7.55 -4.89 -5.26
C TYR A 24 7.58 -4.08 -6.56
N THR A 25 8.61 -4.32 -7.36
CA THR A 25 8.75 -3.71 -8.68
C THR A 25 7.95 -4.51 -9.71
N LEU A 26 7.03 -3.83 -10.41
CA LEU A 26 6.28 -4.43 -11.51
C LEU A 26 7.17 -4.50 -12.77
N TRP A 27 7.77 -5.66 -13.01
CA TRP A 27 8.58 -5.93 -14.22
C TRP A 27 7.74 -6.28 -15.46
N GLN A 28 6.45 -6.55 -15.26
CA GLN A 28 5.50 -6.91 -16.29
C GLN A 28 4.14 -6.30 -15.97
N THR A 29 3.22 -6.33 -16.93
CA THR A 29 1.88 -5.79 -16.69
C THR A 29 1.20 -6.54 -15.52
N PRO A 30 0.50 -5.83 -14.60
CA PRO A 30 -0.15 -6.45 -13.45
C PRO A 30 -1.09 -7.61 -13.81
N LYS A 31 -1.67 -7.58 -15.02
CA LYS A 31 -2.55 -8.64 -15.54
C LYS A 31 -1.78 -9.90 -15.97
N ALA A 32 -0.56 -9.74 -16.46
CA ALA A 32 0.31 -10.86 -16.85
C ALA A 32 1.00 -11.50 -15.63
N ASP A 33 1.20 -10.73 -14.55
CA ASP A 33 1.83 -11.22 -13.33
C ASP A 33 0.88 -12.05 -12.45
N ARG A 34 0.94 -13.37 -12.59
CA ARG A 34 0.17 -14.31 -11.74
C ARG A 34 0.52 -14.20 -10.25
N HIS A 35 1.77 -13.90 -9.91
CA HIS A 35 2.21 -13.78 -8.53
C HIS A 35 1.59 -12.53 -7.89
N PHE A 36 1.69 -11.39 -8.58
CA PHE A 36 1.07 -10.15 -8.16
C PHE A 36 -0.45 -10.29 -8.03
N GLN A 37 -1.12 -10.90 -9.02
CA GLN A 37 -2.56 -11.18 -8.94
C GLN A 37 -2.94 -12.02 -7.71
N SER A 38 -2.10 -12.97 -7.29
CA SER A 38 -2.32 -13.74 -6.05
C SER A 38 -2.21 -12.86 -4.80
N LEU A 39 -1.24 -11.93 -4.78
CA LEU A 39 -1.07 -10.97 -3.69
C LEU A 39 -2.26 -10.00 -3.59
N LEU A 40 -2.78 -9.54 -4.73
CA LEU A 40 -4.00 -8.73 -4.81
C LEU A 40 -5.21 -9.47 -4.25
N LYS A 41 -5.43 -10.72 -4.66
CA LYS A 41 -6.53 -11.56 -4.14
C LYS A 41 -6.43 -11.80 -2.64
N LYS A 42 -5.21 -11.85 -2.09
CA LYS A 42 -4.96 -11.99 -0.64
C LYS A 42 -5.03 -10.64 0.12
N SER A 43 -5.27 -9.53 -0.59
CA SER A 43 -5.26 -8.17 -0.06
C SER A 43 -3.95 -7.87 0.67
N ARG A 44 -2.81 -8.20 0.07
CA ARG A 44 -1.46 -8.01 0.65
C ARG A 44 -0.67 -6.87 0.03
N VAL A 45 -1.27 -6.14 -0.90
CA VAL A 45 -0.61 -5.07 -1.64
C VAL A 45 -1.08 -3.73 -1.10
N MET A 46 -0.13 -2.84 -0.87
CA MET A 46 -0.36 -1.42 -0.61
C MET A 46 0.28 -0.61 -1.72
N THR A 47 -0.43 0.41 -2.20
CA THR A 47 0.10 1.39 -3.13
C THR A 47 0.43 2.66 -2.37
N ILE A 48 1.69 3.10 -2.44
CA ILE A 48 2.11 4.42 -1.98
C ILE A 48 1.97 5.38 -3.16
N GLN A 49 1.18 6.42 -2.96
CA GLN A 49 1.01 7.49 -3.91
C GLN A 49 1.74 8.74 -3.40
N GLU A 50 2.75 9.14 -4.15
CA GLU A 50 3.43 10.41 -3.96
C GLU A 50 2.51 11.55 -4.44
N THR A 51 2.57 12.68 -3.73
CA THR A 51 1.85 13.89 -4.13
C THR A 51 2.84 15.00 -4.42
N GLU A 52 2.61 15.74 -5.51
CA GLU A 52 3.47 16.88 -5.91
C GLU A 52 3.57 17.96 -4.82
N SER A 53 2.59 18.02 -3.90
CA SER A 53 2.45 19.04 -2.86
C SER A 53 2.84 18.60 -1.44
N GLY A 54 3.47 17.43 -1.26
CA GLY A 54 4.36 17.23 -0.12
C GLY A 54 3.94 16.27 1.00
N THR A 55 3.10 15.26 0.77
CA THR A 55 3.06 14.09 1.69
C THR A 55 2.61 12.81 0.99
N ASP A 56 3.43 11.77 1.10
CA ASP A 56 3.10 10.45 0.57
C ASP A 56 2.01 9.80 1.42
N TYR A 57 1.08 9.13 0.75
CA TYR A 57 0.05 8.36 1.43
C TYR A 57 -0.10 6.97 0.82
N GLY A 58 -0.38 6.01 1.68
CA GLY A 58 -0.62 4.62 1.31
C GLY A 58 -2.11 4.33 1.19
N ILE A 59 -2.44 3.51 0.20
CA ILE A 59 -3.75 2.87 0.01
C ILE A 59 -3.53 1.37 0.10
N ALA A 60 -4.27 0.67 0.97
CA ALA A 60 -4.13 -0.79 1.16
C ALA A 60 -4.70 -1.64 0.01
N GLU A 61 -4.68 -1.10 -1.21
CA GLU A 61 -5.13 -1.74 -2.44
C GLU A 61 -4.14 -1.41 -3.57
N PHE A 62 -4.33 -2.06 -4.72
CA PHE A 62 -3.61 -1.70 -5.93
C PHE A 62 -4.29 -0.55 -6.66
N CYS A 63 -3.54 0.53 -6.87
CA CYS A 63 -3.95 1.67 -7.65
C CYS A 63 -2.88 1.98 -8.70
N GLU A 64 -3.19 1.71 -9.96
CA GLU A 64 -2.27 2.03 -11.06
C GLU A 64 -2.22 3.55 -11.26
N ARG A 65 -1.14 4.17 -10.78
CA ARG A 65 -0.85 5.61 -10.89
C ARG A 65 0.60 5.80 -11.31
N ARG A 66 0.88 6.87 -12.07
CA ARG A 66 2.25 7.25 -12.42
C ARG A 66 3.02 7.59 -11.14
N GLY A 67 4.22 7.02 -11.00
CA GLY A 67 5.07 7.24 -9.81
C GLY A 67 4.60 6.51 -8.54
N ALA A 68 3.66 5.57 -8.65
CA ALA A 68 3.26 4.79 -7.49
C ALA A 68 4.27 3.69 -7.14
N THR A 69 4.54 3.54 -5.85
CA THR A 69 5.36 2.44 -5.32
C THR A 69 4.46 1.38 -4.71
N TYR A 70 4.72 0.11 -5.04
CA TYR A 70 3.94 -1.01 -4.50
C TYR A 70 4.71 -1.69 -3.37
N LEU A 71 4.02 -1.88 -2.25
CA LEU A 71 4.51 -2.62 -1.11
C LEU A 71 3.73 -3.91 -0.93
N VAL A 72 4.43 -4.99 -0.66
CA VAL A 72 3.84 -6.31 -0.39
C VAL A 72 4.06 -6.68 1.06
N PHE A 73 2.96 -6.96 1.75
CA PHE A 73 2.96 -7.35 3.15
C PHE A 73 2.91 -8.87 3.30
N PRO A 74 3.55 -9.43 4.35
CA PRO A 74 3.46 -10.87 4.62
C PRO A 74 2.06 -11.29 5.07
N LYS A 75 1.30 -10.39 5.73
CA LYS A 75 -0.09 -10.61 6.16
C LYS A 75 -1.09 -9.75 5.38
N SER A 76 -2.37 -10.09 5.51
CA SER A 76 -3.46 -9.41 4.81
C SER A 76 -3.75 -8.04 5.41
N LEU A 77 -3.98 -7.06 4.55
CA LEU A 77 -4.35 -5.68 4.85
C LEU A 77 -5.85 -5.43 4.84
N LYS A 78 -6.70 -6.47 4.83
CA LYS A 78 -8.18 -6.33 4.78
C LYS A 78 -8.75 -5.34 5.81
N ARG A 79 -8.13 -5.26 6.99
CA ARG A 79 -8.52 -4.35 8.08
C ARG A 79 -8.23 -2.87 7.79
N PHE A 80 -7.41 -2.58 6.77
CA PHE A 80 -6.95 -1.24 6.40
C PHE A 80 -7.47 -0.77 5.04
N LEU A 81 -8.30 -1.56 4.34
CA LEU A 81 -8.79 -1.24 2.98
C LEU A 81 -9.51 0.11 2.87
N GLN A 82 -10.22 0.52 3.92
CA GLN A 82 -10.97 1.79 3.96
C GLN A 82 -10.20 2.94 4.63
N ASN A 83 -8.94 2.68 5.04
CA ASN A 83 -8.14 3.65 5.77
C ASN A 83 -7.06 4.25 4.87
N ARG A 84 -6.83 5.56 5.01
CA ARG A 84 -5.69 6.22 4.39
C ARG A 84 -4.47 6.05 5.27
N VAL A 85 -3.41 5.48 4.73
CA VAL A 85 -2.17 5.27 5.48
C VAL A 85 -1.30 6.52 5.34
N VAL A 86 -0.88 7.09 6.45
CA VAL A 86 -0.12 8.35 6.51
C VAL A 86 1.17 8.19 7.29
N GLY A 87 2.13 9.08 7.05
CA GLY A 87 3.45 9.04 7.69
C GLY A 87 4.22 7.80 7.26
N ILE A 88 4.35 7.62 5.94
CA ILE A 88 5.12 6.52 5.35
C ILE A 88 6.57 6.65 5.86
N ASN A 89 7.04 5.62 6.55
CA ASN A 89 8.42 5.55 7.01
C ASN A 89 9.13 4.46 6.19
N TRP A 90 9.99 4.90 5.27
CA TRP A 90 10.77 4.02 4.40
C TRP A 90 11.80 3.18 5.17
N ASP A 91 12.22 3.58 6.37
CA ASP A 91 13.11 2.79 7.23
C ASP A 91 12.47 1.48 7.71
N LEU A 92 11.13 1.40 7.68
CA LEU A 92 10.36 0.21 8.04
C LEU A 92 10.06 -0.70 6.85
N VAL A 93 10.56 -0.37 5.66
CA VAL A 93 10.38 -1.16 4.43
C VAL A 93 11.66 -1.94 4.16
N GLN A 94 11.51 -3.24 3.88
CA GLN A 94 12.64 -4.05 3.39
C GLN A 94 12.81 -3.82 1.88
N SER A 95 14.00 -3.35 1.49
CA SER A 95 14.47 -3.22 0.10
C SER A 95 15.18 -4.48 -0.38
#